data_AF-A0A2E1RV56-F1
#
_entry.id   AF-A0A2E1RV56-F1
#
_cell.length_a   1.000
_cell.length_b   1.000
_cell.length_c   1.000
_cell.angle_alpha   90.00
_cell.angle_beta   90.00
_cell.angle_gamma   90.00
#
_symmetry.space_group_name_H-M   'P 1'
#
loop_
_entity.id
_entity.type
_entity.pdbx_description
1 polymer ?
#
loop_
_entity_poly.entity_id
_entity_poly.type
_entity_poly.pdbx_seq_one_letter_code
_entity_poly.pdbx_strand_id
1 'polypeptide(L)' 'MSQFYKIWKIFDPRSVFVVQGVFLFTLAAMIHLVLLSNDKTNWFTLAFGGN' A
#
# COMPACT_ATOMS: atom_id res chain seq x y z
N MET A 1 -24.21 -10.27 -25.95
CA MET A 1 -22.74 -10.43 -26.10
C MET A 1 -22.04 -9.26 -25.44
N SER A 2 -21.66 -9.45 -24.18
CA SER A 2 -21.18 -8.42 -23.27
C SER A 2 -19.88 -7.77 -23.79
N GLN A 3 -19.87 -6.44 -23.85
CA GLN A 3 -18.81 -5.61 -24.43
C GLN A 3 -17.55 -5.53 -23.55
N PHE A 4 -17.15 -6.63 -22.89
CA PHE A 4 -16.03 -6.67 -21.94
C PHE A 4 -14.65 -6.40 -22.58
N TYR A 5 -14.54 -6.38 -23.92
CA TYR A 5 -13.28 -6.05 -24.62
C TYR A 5 -12.93 -4.55 -24.55
N LYS A 6 -13.88 -3.66 -24.22
CA LYS A 6 -13.61 -2.21 -24.13
C LYS A 6 -12.83 -1.81 -22.89
N ILE A 7 -12.93 -2.59 -21.79
CA ILE A 7 -12.13 -2.34 -20.58
C ILE A 7 -10.63 -2.41 -20.90
N TRP A 8 -10.23 -3.30 -21.80
CA TRP A 8 -8.85 -3.46 -22.26
C TRP A 8 -8.34 -2.34 -23.19
N LYS A 9 -9.21 -1.45 -23.69
CA LYS A 9 -8.78 -0.26 -24.44
C LYS A 9 -8.46 0.95 -23.56
N ILE A 10 -8.95 0.97 -22.32
CA ILE A 10 -8.76 2.08 -21.38
C ILE A 10 -7.72 1.72 -20.32
N PHE A 11 -7.72 0.45 -19.91
CA PHE A 11 -6.75 -0.07 -18.96
C PHE A 11 -5.58 -0.71 -19.70
N ASP A 12 -4.53 0.10 -19.95
CA ASP A 12 -3.23 -0.44 -20.36
C ASP A 12 -2.76 -1.43 -19.28
N PRO A 13 -2.56 -2.73 -19.60
CA PRO A 13 -2.35 -3.78 -18.61
C PRO A 13 -1.17 -3.51 -17.68
N ARG A 14 -0.13 -2.82 -18.19
CA ARG A 14 1.02 -2.39 -17.39
C ARG A 14 0.63 -1.41 -16.29
N SER A 15 -0.23 -0.43 -16.60
CA SER A 15 -0.62 0.61 -15.66
C SER A 15 -1.45 0.04 -14.51
N VAL A 16 -2.35 -0.91 -14.79
CA VAL A 16 -3.17 -1.57 -13.75
C VAL A 16 -2.31 -2.29 -12.71
N PHE A 17 -1.26 -3.00 -13.13
CA PHE A 17 -0.35 -3.65 -12.19
C PHE A 17 0.46 -2.65 -11.36
N VAL A 18 0.88 -1.53 -11.96
CA VAL A 18 1.58 -0.46 -11.23
C VAL A 18 0.66 0.23 -10.24
N VAL A 19 -0.57 0.58 -10.64
CA VAL A 19 -1.57 1.22 -9.77
C VAL A 19 -1.93 0.29 -8.61
N GLN A 20 -2.15 -1.00 -8.87
CA GLN A 20 -2.43 -1.99 -7.82
C GLN A 20 -1.25 -2.14 -6.85
N GLY A 21 -0.02 -2.16 -7.35
CA GLY A 21 1.18 -2.20 -6.52
C GLY A 21 1.35 -0.95 -5.65
N VAL A 22 1.23 0.24 -6.24
CA VAL A 22 1.32 1.52 -5.52
C VAL A 22 0.18 1.70 -4.51
N PHE A 23 -1.03 1.25 -4.85
CA PHE A 23 -2.19 1.30 -3.96
C PHE A 23 -1.95 0.47 -2.69
N LEU A 24 -1.55 -0.78 -2.84
CA LEU A 24 -1.25 -1.66 -1.71
C LEU A 24 -0.03 -1.18 -0.91
N PHE A 25 1.00 -0.68 -1.58
CA PHE A 25 2.20 -0.15 -0.93
C PHE A 25 1.90 1.09 -0.08
N THR A 26 1.12 2.03 -0.61
CA THR A 26 0.72 3.26 0.10
C THR A 26 -0.10 2.94 1.34
N LEU A 27 -1.04 1.99 1.24
CA LEU A 27 -1.82 1.51 2.38
C LEU A 27 -0.93 0.86 3.45
N ALA A 28 0.01 0.00 3.05
CA ALA A 28 0.96 -0.60 3.98
C ALA A 28 1.79 0.47 4.69
N ALA A 29 2.37 1.42 3.96
CA ALA A 29 3.17 2.50 4.53
C ALA A 29 2.36 3.35 5.53
N MET A 30 1.11 3.69 5.21
CA MET A 30 0.23 4.44 6.11
C MET A 30 0.03 3.71 7.44
N ILE A 31 -0.24 2.40 7.41
CA ILE A 31 -0.42 1.58 8.61
C ILE A 31 0.87 1.54 9.45
N HIS A 32 2.04 1.37 8.81
CA HIS A 32 3.33 1.34 9.51
C HIS A 32 3.65 2.68 10.19
N LEU A 33 3.42 3.80 9.51
CA LEU A 33 3.66 5.13 10.07
C LEU A 33 2.74 5.43 11.26
N VAL A 34 1.47 5.01 11.20
CA VAL A 34 0.53 5.15 12.33
C VAL A 34 0.94 4.26 13.51
N LEU A 35 1.40 3.03 13.27
CA LEU A 35 1.91 2.12 14.30
C LEU A 35 3.17 2.66 14.99
N LEU A 36 4.07 3.29 14.22
CA LEU A 36 5.25 3.99 14.75
C LEU A 36 4.87 5.26 15.52
N SER A 37 3.75 5.91 15.19
CA SER A 37 3.26 7.07 15.93
C SER A 37 2.69 6.73 17.31
N ASN A 38 2.49 5.45 17.64
CA ASN A 38 1.93 5.02 18.93
C ASN A 38 3.03 4.51 19.85
N ASP A 39 3.22 5.17 21.01
CA ASP A 39 4.25 4.81 22.00
C ASP A 39 4.21 3.34 22.48
N LYS A 40 3.06 2.65 22.40
CA LYS A 40 2.91 1.26 22.86
C LYS A 40 3.31 0.21 21.83
N THR A 41 3.15 0.52 20.54
CA THR A 41 3.41 -0.44 19.44
C THR A 41 4.59 -0.03 18.57
N ASN A 42 5.25 1.07 18.90
CA ASN A 42 6.42 1.55 18.20
C ASN A 42 7.60 0.58 18.42
N TRP A 43 7.71 -0.43 17.55
CA TRP A 43 8.81 -1.39 17.59
C TRP A 43 10.17 -0.72 17.38
N PHE A 44 10.23 0.45 16.74
CA PHE A 44 11.46 1.22 16.59
C PHE A 44 11.88 1.80 17.94
N THR A 45 10.93 2.34 18.72
CA THR A 45 11.22 2.79 20.10
C THR A 45 11.58 1.63 21.02
N LEU A 46 10.94 0.46 20.88
CA LEU A 46 11.29 -0.74 21.66
C LEU A 46 12.66 -1.33 21.29
N ALA A 47 13.08 -1.25 20.02
CA ALA A 47 14.36 -1.80 19.55
C ALA A 47 15.55 -0.86 19.80
N PHE A 48 15.34 0.46 19.77
CA PHE A 48 16.42 1.47 19.92
C PHE A 48 16.36 2.24 21.24
N GLY A 49 15.19 2.30 21.89
CA GLY A 49 14.98 2.91 23.20
C GLY A 49 15.14 1.90 24.32
N GLY A 50 16.37 1.40 24.50
CA GLY A 50 16.74 0.74 25.75
C GLY A 50 16.77 1.76 26.88
N ASN A 51 15.74 1.75 27.73
CA ASN A 51 15.81 2.16 29.13
C ASN A 51 15.22 1.05 29.99
#